data_AF-A0A936Q893-F1
#
_entry.id   AF-A0A936Q893-F1
#
_cell.length_a   1.000
_cell.length_b   1.000
_cell.length_c   1.000
_cell.angle_alpha   90.00
_cell.angle_beta   90.00
_cell.angle_gamma   90.00
#
_symmetry.space_group_name_H-M   'P 1'
#
loop_
_entity.id
_entity.type
_entity.pdbx_description
1 polymer ?
#
loop_
_entity_poly.entity_id
_entity_poly.type
_entity_poly.pdbx_seq_one_letter_code
_entity_poly.pdbx_strand_id
1 'polypeptide(L)'
;MEDRTKFPLSFSLDEVLGPLNDVERKNAPETLWARGDIRLLSVGPRVSVVGAREASHLGLKRAEKLARLLVGHGALVVSGLAAGIDTAALWGAVKAGGRTIGVLGNPLDVVLGGSDAALRRSMEENHLVVSQFPSGHPVLRSNFPRRNRTMALLSHATVIVEAARLRAARSRRAGRRSGSDARSSL
;
A
#
# COMPACT_ATOMS: atom_id res chain seq x y z
N MET A 1 -30.31 -6.55 10.91
CA MET A 1 -28.88 -6.90 10.77
C MET A 1 -28.47 -6.46 9.37
N GLU A 2 -28.01 -5.21 9.23
CA GLU A 2 -27.77 -4.61 7.92
C GLU A 2 -26.64 -5.32 7.17
N ASP A 3 -26.92 -5.57 5.90
CA ASP A 3 -26.11 -6.26 4.92
C ASP A 3 -24.78 -5.52 4.71
N ARG A 4 -23.70 -5.99 5.37
CA ARG A 4 -22.33 -5.46 5.30
C ARG A 4 -21.65 -5.67 3.92
N THR A 5 -22.40 -6.12 2.92
CA THR A 5 -21.86 -6.66 1.65
C THR A 5 -22.25 -5.91 0.38
N LYS A 6 -22.97 -4.78 0.45
CA LYS A 6 -23.31 -4.00 -0.76
C LYS A 6 -22.34 -2.84 -1.02
N PHE A 7 -21.63 -2.91 -2.14
CA PHE A 7 -20.75 -1.87 -2.66
C PHE A 7 -21.51 -0.78 -3.44
N PRO A 8 -21.05 0.50 -3.45
CA PRO A 8 -20.12 1.15 -2.52
C PRO A 8 -20.70 2.40 -1.83
N LEU A 9 -20.31 2.57 -0.56
CA LEU A 9 -20.27 3.87 0.09
C LEU A 9 -19.04 4.61 -0.45
N SER A 10 -19.25 5.69 -1.21
CA SER A 10 -18.21 6.66 -1.55
C SER A 10 -18.16 7.73 -0.46
N PHE A 11 -16.98 8.08 0.02
CA PHE A 11 -16.76 9.22 0.92
C PHE A 11 -15.56 10.03 0.41
N SER A 12 -15.57 11.32 0.71
CA SER A 12 -14.47 12.23 0.36
C SER A 12 -13.33 12.09 1.36
N LEU A 13 -12.10 12.32 0.93
CA LEU A 13 -10.95 12.34 1.85
C LEU A 13 -10.98 13.53 2.82
N ASP A 14 -11.63 14.64 2.44
CA ASP A 14 -11.84 15.79 3.32
C ASP A 14 -12.61 15.37 4.60
N GLU A 15 -13.61 14.47 4.50
CA GLU A 15 -14.36 13.94 5.65
C GLU A 15 -13.50 13.07 6.58
N VAL A 16 -12.42 12.49 6.06
CA VAL A 16 -11.59 11.50 6.74
C VAL A 16 -10.32 12.10 7.34
N LEU A 17 -9.78 13.15 6.71
CA LEU A 17 -8.50 13.76 7.05
C LEU A 17 -8.64 15.21 7.55
N GLY A 18 -9.83 15.79 7.42
CA GLY A 18 -10.02 17.23 7.55
C GLY A 18 -9.68 17.95 6.25
N PRO A 19 -9.60 19.30 6.27
CA PRO A 19 -9.40 20.08 5.05
C PRO A 19 -8.07 19.75 4.38
N LEU A 20 -8.15 19.20 3.17
CA LEU A 20 -6.96 18.90 2.37
C LEU A 20 -6.29 20.16 1.85
N ASN A 21 -4.96 20.21 1.92
CA ASN A 21 -4.17 21.22 1.23
C ASN A 21 -4.15 20.99 -0.29
N ASP A 22 -3.61 21.94 -1.06
CA ASP A 22 -3.61 21.89 -2.53
C ASP A 22 -2.93 20.64 -3.11
N VAL A 23 -1.85 20.18 -2.45
CA VAL A 23 -1.10 19.00 -2.89
C VAL A 23 -1.91 17.73 -2.62
N GLU A 24 -2.54 17.65 -1.46
CA GLU A 24 -3.39 16.53 -1.07
C GLU A 24 -4.62 16.44 -1.95
N ARG A 25 -5.32 17.55 -2.18
CA ARG A 25 -6.51 17.66 -3.03
C ARG A 25 -6.21 17.20 -4.46
N LYS A 26 -5.06 17.58 -5.02
CA LYS A 26 -4.62 17.15 -6.36
C LYS A 26 -4.35 15.64 -6.46
N ASN A 27 -4.01 14.99 -5.35
CA ASN A 27 -3.65 13.57 -5.34
C ASN A 27 -4.72 12.67 -4.68
N ALA A 28 -5.78 13.26 -4.15
CA ALA A 28 -6.90 12.56 -3.56
C ALA A 28 -7.63 11.74 -4.63
N PRO A 29 -7.91 10.44 -4.40
CA PRO A 29 -8.88 9.74 -5.21
C PRO A 29 -10.26 10.41 -5.10
N GLU A 30 -10.96 10.53 -6.22
CA GLU A 30 -12.35 10.99 -6.26
C GLU A 30 -13.28 10.05 -5.49
N THR A 31 -13.01 8.74 -5.58
CA THR A 31 -13.80 7.70 -4.94
C THR A 31 -12.90 6.69 -4.27
N LEU A 32 -13.26 6.30 -3.05
CA LEU A 32 -12.66 5.19 -2.33
C LEU A 32 -13.72 4.12 -2.07
N TRP A 33 -13.46 2.89 -2.53
CA TRP A 33 -14.26 1.73 -2.22
C TRP A 33 -13.71 1.07 -0.96
N ALA A 34 -14.58 0.53 -0.11
CA ALA A 34 -14.21 -0.04 1.19
C ALA A 34 -14.91 -1.38 1.47
N ARG A 35 -14.25 -2.26 2.23
CA ARG A 35 -14.81 -3.47 2.83
C ARG A 35 -14.31 -3.62 4.26
N GLY A 36 -15.22 -3.89 5.19
CA GLY A 36 -14.93 -3.96 6.62
C GLY A 36 -15.45 -2.74 7.38
N ASP A 37 -14.79 -2.37 8.47
CA ASP A 37 -15.25 -1.31 9.38
C ASP A 37 -14.75 0.08 8.95
N ILE A 38 -15.60 0.84 8.27
CA ILE A 38 -15.28 2.19 7.78
C ILE A 38 -14.99 3.19 8.90
N ARG A 39 -15.46 2.95 10.13
CA ARG A 39 -15.21 3.84 11.27
C ARG A 39 -13.72 3.96 11.59
N LEU A 40 -12.91 2.99 11.15
CA LEU A 40 -11.45 3.02 11.28
C LEU A 40 -10.79 4.22 10.59
N LEU A 41 -11.48 4.87 9.65
CA LEU A 41 -11.01 6.08 8.97
C LEU A 41 -11.11 7.33 9.83
N SER A 42 -11.96 7.33 10.86
CA SER A 42 -12.22 8.52 11.69
C SER A 42 -11.71 8.36 13.12
N VAL A 43 -11.04 7.25 13.43
CA VAL A 43 -10.57 6.94 14.79
C VAL A 43 -9.06 6.95 14.87
N GLY A 44 -8.55 7.76 15.79
CA GLY A 44 -7.17 7.73 16.25
C GLY A 44 -6.09 8.12 15.23
N PRO A 45 -4.83 8.17 15.68
CA PRO A 45 -3.68 8.35 14.81
C PRO A 45 -3.54 7.16 13.85
N ARG A 46 -3.07 7.42 12.63
CA ARG A 46 -2.92 6.42 11.57
C ARG A 46 -1.50 6.52 11.03
N VAL A 47 -0.78 5.41 11.02
CA VAL A 47 0.61 5.37 10.58
C VAL A 47 0.77 4.32 9.49
N SER A 48 1.20 4.77 8.32
CA SER A 48 1.59 3.88 7.24
C SER A 48 2.92 3.22 7.56
N VAL A 49 2.96 1.89 7.55
CA VAL A 49 4.20 1.12 7.70
C VAL A 49 4.43 0.35 6.42
N VAL A 50 5.52 0.68 5.72
CA VAL A 50 5.75 0.24 4.34
C VAL A 50 7.19 -0.19 4.12
N GLY A 51 7.44 -1.00 3.09
CA GLY A 51 8.81 -1.30 2.68
C GLY A 51 8.93 -2.37 1.60
N ALA A 52 10.08 -3.02 1.57
CA ALA A 52 10.45 -4.01 0.57
C ALA A 52 9.51 -5.24 0.59
N ARG A 53 9.19 -5.73 -0.62
CA ARG A 53 8.47 -7.01 -0.80
C ARG A 53 9.34 -8.22 -0.48
N GLU A 54 10.61 -8.13 -0.87
CA GLU A 54 11.68 -9.06 -0.50
C GLU A 54 12.50 -8.39 0.61
N ALA A 55 12.05 -8.55 1.86
CA ALA A 55 12.65 -7.91 3.01
C ALA A 55 13.60 -8.86 3.76
N SER A 56 14.61 -8.29 4.41
CA SER A 56 15.47 -9.04 5.31
C SER A 56 14.70 -9.56 6.54
N HIS A 57 15.17 -10.65 7.16
CA HIS A 57 14.59 -11.16 8.42
C HIS A 57 14.55 -10.09 9.52
N LEU A 58 15.59 -9.26 9.59
CA LEU A 58 15.65 -8.15 10.53
C LEU A 58 14.63 -7.06 10.17
N GLY A 59 14.44 -6.77 8.89
CA GLY A 59 13.41 -5.86 8.38
C GLY A 59 12.01 -6.31 8.78
N LEU A 60 11.69 -7.60 8.60
CA LEU A 60 10.41 -8.18 9.04
C LEU A 60 10.21 -8.04 10.55
N LYS A 61 11.20 -8.40 11.37
CA LYS A 61 11.15 -8.24 12.83
C LYS A 61 10.97 -6.78 13.26
N ARG A 62 11.61 -5.84 12.57
CA ARG A 62 11.47 -4.40 12.82
C ARG A 62 10.06 -3.92 12.48
N ALA A 63 9.51 -4.33 11.34
CA ALA A 63 8.14 -3.99 10.94
C ALA A 63 7.11 -4.49 11.97
N GLU A 64 7.24 -5.74 12.40
CA GLU A 64 6.37 -6.30 13.44
C GLU A 64 6.51 -5.55 14.77
N LYS A 65 7.75 -5.28 15.21
CA LYS A 65 8.01 -4.56 16.48
C LYS A 65 7.43 -3.14 16.43
N LEU A 66 7.64 -2.43 15.32
CA LEU A 66 7.10 -1.09 15.12
C LEU A 66 5.57 -1.11 15.17
N ALA A 67 4.93 -2.03 14.46
CA ALA A 67 3.47 -2.16 14.47
C ALA A 67 2.92 -2.39 15.88
N ARG A 68 3.54 -3.28 16.68
CA ARG A 68 3.15 -3.49 18.08
C ARG A 68 3.28 -2.23 18.92
N LEU A 69 4.36 -1.47 18.74
CA LEU A 69 4.58 -0.21 19.48
C LEU A 69 3.53 0.84 19.11
N LEU A 70 3.22 0.99 17.82
CA LEU A 70 2.19 1.90 17.34
C LEU A 70 0.82 1.58 17.94
N VAL A 71 0.43 0.30 17.91
CA VAL A 71 -0.82 -0.17 18.53
C VAL A 71 -0.84 0.10 20.03
N GLY A 72 0.27 -0.15 20.74
CA GLY A 72 0.39 0.14 22.18
C GLY A 72 0.24 1.61 22.54
N HIS A 73 0.41 2.53 21.57
CA HIS A 73 0.19 3.97 21.73
C HIS A 73 -1.12 4.44 21.08
N GLY A 74 -2.05 3.53 20.78
CA GLY A 74 -3.37 3.84 20.24
C GLY A 74 -3.40 4.20 18.76
N ALA A 75 -2.29 4.00 18.02
CA ALA A 75 -2.25 4.25 16.58
C ALA A 75 -2.70 3.01 15.78
N LEU A 76 -3.41 3.27 14.68
CA LEU A 76 -3.77 2.26 13.68
C LEU A 76 -2.63 2.10 12.67
N VAL A 77 -2.41 0.86 12.24
CA VAL A 77 -1.41 0.56 11.20
C VAL A 77 -2.08 0.52 9.84
N VAL A 78 -1.61 1.38 8.94
CA VAL A 78 -2.01 1.40 7.53
C VAL A 78 -0.92 0.71 6.70
N SER A 79 -1.29 -0.14 5.76
CA SER A 79 -0.31 -0.75 4.85
C SER A 79 -0.95 -1.28 3.56
N GLY A 80 -0.14 -1.78 2.65
CA GLY A 80 -0.52 -2.07 1.28
C GLY A 80 -0.90 -3.50 0.94
N LEU A 81 -1.00 -4.39 1.94
CA LEU A 81 -1.30 -5.81 1.75
C LEU A 81 -0.34 -6.53 0.77
N ALA A 82 0.90 -6.05 0.64
CA ALA A 82 1.92 -6.73 -0.12
C ALA A 82 2.73 -7.69 0.76
N ALA A 83 3.33 -8.72 0.16
CA ALA A 83 4.36 -9.52 0.81
C ALA A 83 5.48 -8.66 1.44
N GLY A 84 6.21 -9.24 2.38
CA GLY A 84 7.36 -8.58 3.03
C GLY A 84 6.94 -7.66 4.18
N ILE A 85 7.42 -6.41 4.16
CA ILE A 85 7.22 -5.45 5.25
C ILE A 85 5.74 -5.16 5.51
N ASP A 86 4.93 -5.00 4.46
CA ASP A 86 3.50 -4.68 4.60
C ASP A 86 2.76 -5.79 5.36
N THR A 87 2.91 -7.05 4.94
CA THR A 87 2.34 -8.23 5.63
C THR A 87 2.85 -8.36 7.09
N ALA A 88 4.14 -8.13 7.34
CA ALA A 88 4.72 -8.18 8.68
C ALA A 88 4.15 -7.09 9.61
N ALA A 89 4.00 -5.87 9.11
CA ALA A 89 3.42 -4.77 9.88
C ALA A 89 1.95 -5.04 10.22
N LEU A 90 1.15 -5.48 9.23
CA LEU A 90 -0.27 -5.78 9.43
C LEU A 90 -0.46 -6.91 10.45
N TRP A 91 0.26 -8.02 10.30
CA TRP A 91 0.19 -9.11 11.29
C TRP A 91 0.71 -8.69 12.67
N GLY A 92 1.76 -7.87 12.72
CA GLY A 92 2.29 -7.33 13.98
C GLY A 92 1.23 -6.53 14.74
N ALA A 93 0.46 -5.70 14.04
CA ALA A 93 -0.63 -4.93 14.63
C ALA A 93 -1.81 -5.82 15.07
N VAL A 94 -2.24 -6.75 14.22
CA VAL A 94 -3.33 -7.70 14.53
C VAL A 94 -3.00 -8.54 15.76
N LYS A 95 -1.78 -9.08 15.84
CA LYS A 95 -1.33 -9.88 16.99
C LYS A 95 -1.22 -9.08 18.30
N ALA A 96 -1.10 -7.75 18.22
CA ALA A 96 -1.15 -6.86 19.38
C ALA A 96 -2.58 -6.44 19.76
N GLY A 97 -3.61 -6.97 19.09
CA GLY A 97 -5.01 -6.58 19.33
C GLY A 97 -5.39 -5.23 18.72
N GLY A 98 -4.55 -4.68 17.84
CA GLY A 98 -4.78 -3.40 17.19
C GLY A 98 -5.72 -3.47 15.99
N ARG A 99 -6.04 -2.29 15.43
CA ARG A 99 -6.80 -2.15 14.19
C ARG A 99 -5.90 -1.73 13.04
N THR A 100 -6.25 -2.17 11.83
CA THR A 100 -5.45 -1.95 10.63
C THR A 100 -6.29 -1.46 9.45
N ILE A 101 -5.64 -0.80 8.49
CA ILE A 101 -6.25 -0.40 7.22
C ILE A 101 -5.36 -0.90 6.08
N GLY A 102 -5.93 -1.71 5.19
CA GLY A 102 -5.26 -2.24 4.01
C GLY A 102 -5.59 -1.40 2.78
N VAL A 103 -4.61 -1.00 1.99
CA VAL A 103 -4.84 -0.17 0.78
C VAL A 103 -4.39 -0.94 -0.47
N LEU A 104 -5.34 -1.28 -1.33
CA LEU A 104 -5.09 -2.07 -2.53
C LEU A 104 -4.59 -1.28 -3.74
N GLY A 105 -3.78 -1.97 -4.55
CA GLY A 105 -3.38 -1.54 -5.89
C GLY A 105 -4.30 -2.04 -7.01
N ASN A 106 -5.43 -2.64 -6.66
CA ASN A 106 -6.37 -3.32 -7.55
C ASN A 106 -7.80 -3.22 -6.99
N PRO A 107 -8.83 -3.54 -7.79
CA PRO A 107 -10.22 -3.56 -7.32
C PRO A 107 -10.44 -4.53 -6.15
N LEU A 108 -11.44 -4.25 -5.29
CA LEU A 108 -11.72 -5.04 -4.09
C LEU A 108 -12.27 -6.45 -4.37
N ASP A 109 -12.85 -6.65 -5.55
CA ASP A 109 -13.33 -7.93 -6.06
C ASP A 109 -12.22 -8.79 -6.70
N VAL A 110 -11.00 -8.25 -6.85
CA VAL A 110 -9.85 -8.98 -7.37
C VAL A 110 -8.98 -9.51 -6.22
N VAL A 111 -8.94 -10.82 -6.05
CA VAL A 111 -8.04 -11.50 -5.11
C VAL A 111 -6.82 -12.02 -5.85
N LEU A 112 -5.66 -11.40 -5.62
CA LEU A 112 -4.37 -11.90 -6.11
C LEU A 112 -3.95 -13.06 -5.19
N GLY A 113 -3.95 -14.29 -5.68
CA GLY A 113 -3.71 -15.49 -4.87
C GLY A 113 -2.37 -15.51 -4.12
N GLY A 114 -2.23 -16.42 -3.14
CA GLY A 114 -1.02 -16.62 -2.34
C GLY A 114 -1.24 -16.51 -0.82
N SER A 115 -0.15 -16.45 -0.05
CA SER A 115 -0.15 -16.27 1.42
C SER A 115 -0.93 -15.03 1.90
N ASP A 116 -1.11 -14.06 1.02
CA ASP A 116 -1.77 -12.79 1.31
C ASP A 116 -3.30 -12.92 1.37
N ALA A 117 -3.89 -14.03 0.87
CA ALA A 117 -5.33 -14.24 0.86
C ALA A 117 -5.94 -14.41 2.28
N ALA A 118 -5.22 -15.09 3.17
CA ALA A 118 -5.66 -15.29 4.56
C ALA A 118 -5.63 -13.98 5.36
N LEU A 119 -4.52 -13.22 5.23
CA LEU A 119 -4.42 -11.88 5.82
C LEU A 119 -5.52 -10.98 5.27
N ARG A 120 -5.72 -11.00 3.95
CA ARG A 120 -6.76 -10.20 3.32
C ARG A 120 -8.14 -10.51 3.87
N ARG A 121 -8.52 -11.78 3.94
CA ARG A 121 -9.81 -12.20 4.51
C ARG A 121 -9.98 -11.71 5.94
N SER A 122 -8.97 -11.95 6.79
CA SER A 122 -8.96 -11.47 8.17
C SER A 122 -9.17 -9.95 8.26
N MET A 123 -8.56 -9.19 7.35
CA MET A 123 -8.73 -7.73 7.29
C MET A 123 -10.12 -7.29 6.83
N GLU A 124 -10.71 -7.96 5.85
CA GLU A 124 -12.08 -7.64 5.40
C GLU A 124 -13.12 -7.93 6.47
N GLU A 125 -12.91 -8.95 7.30
CA GLU A 125 -13.83 -9.37 8.36
C GLU A 125 -13.69 -8.52 9.63
N ASN A 126 -12.46 -8.20 10.05
CA ASN A 126 -12.17 -7.64 11.37
C ASN A 126 -11.59 -6.22 11.35
N HIS A 127 -11.22 -5.72 10.18
CA HIS A 127 -10.51 -4.46 10.01
C HIS A 127 -11.12 -3.67 8.85
N LEU A 128 -10.31 -2.91 8.12
CA LEU A 128 -10.76 -2.19 6.94
C LEU A 128 -9.82 -2.46 5.78
N VAL A 129 -10.40 -2.63 4.60
CA VAL A 129 -9.66 -2.67 3.35
C VAL A 129 -10.28 -1.71 2.36
N VAL A 130 -9.45 -0.91 1.71
CA VAL A 130 -9.86 0.11 0.77
C VAL A 130 -9.14 -0.01 -0.57
N SER A 131 -9.77 0.51 -1.62
CA SER A 131 -9.18 0.65 -2.95
C SER A 131 -9.72 1.90 -3.62
N GLN A 132 -8.93 2.54 -4.48
CA GLN A 132 -9.38 3.63 -5.36
C GLN A 132 -9.68 3.14 -6.79
N PHE A 133 -9.69 1.83 -7.00
CA PHE A 133 -9.88 1.24 -8.33
C PHE A 133 -11.26 0.59 -8.38
N PRO A 134 -12.15 1.02 -9.31
CA PRO A 134 -13.49 0.45 -9.44
C PRO A 134 -13.43 -1.01 -9.91
N SER A 135 -14.50 -1.77 -9.67
CA SER A 135 -14.67 -3.11 -10.26
C SER A 135 -14.44 -3.06 -11.78
N GLY A 136 -13.75 -4.06 -12.31
CA GLY A 136 -13.34 -4.12 -13.72
C GLY A 136 -12.10 -3.30 -14.09
N HIS A 137 -11.55 -2.47 -13.18
CA HIS A 137 -10.31 -1.74 -13.46
C HIS A 137 -9.11 -2.71 -13.59
N PRO A 138 -8.24 -2.55 -14.60
CA PRO A 138 -7.12 -3.46 -14.81
C PRO A 138 -6.09 -3.43 -13.67
N VAL A 139 -5.51 -4.58 -13.36
CA VAL A 139 -4.41 -4.71 -12.39
C VAL A 139 -3.10 -4.38 -13.08
N LEU A 140 -2.61 -3.16 -12.89
CA LEU A 140 -1.41 -2.65 -13.56
C LEU A 140 -0.31 -2.34 -12.56
N ARG A 141 0.96 -2.48 -12.98
CA ARG A 141 2.10 -2.03 -12.17
C ARG A 141 2.08 -0.52 -11.89
N SER A 142 1.51 0.26 -12.81
CA SER A 142 1.30 1.70 -12.64
C SER A 142 0.28 2.06 -11.55
N ASN A 143 -0.50 1.09 -11.04
CA ASN A 143 -1.42 1.31 -9.93
C ASN A 143 -0.69 1.46 -8.60
N PHE A 144 0.50 0.85 -8.43
CA PHE A 144 1.22 0.89 -7.14
C PHE A 144 1.60 2.31 -6.69
N PRO A 145 2.18 3.20 -7.54
CA PRO A 145 2.43 4.58 -7.14
C PRO A 145 1.17 5.37 -6.81
N ARG A 146 0.04 5.09 -7.48
CA ARG A 146 -1.26 5.71 -7.14
C ARG A 146 -1.75 5.22 -5.78
N ARG A 147 -1.70 3.90 -5.52
CA ARG A 147 -2.04 3.30 -4.22
C ARG A 147 -1.21 3.87 -3.08
N ASN A 148 0.09 4.05 -3.30
CA ASN A 148 0.98 4.58 -2.27
C ASN A 148 0.62 6.01 -1.88
N ARG A 149 0.18 6.83 -2.84
CA ARG A 149 -0.37 8.16 -2.56
C ARG A 149 -1.65 8.09 -1.72
N THR A 150 -2.60 7.24 -2.09
CA THR A 150 -3.82 7.02 -1.29
C THR A 150 -3.50 6.60 0.15
N MET A 151 -2.54 5.68 0.32
CA MET A 151 -2.12 5.21 1.63
C MET A 151 -1.46 6.32 2.47
N ALA A 152 -0.59 7.12 1.86
CA ALA A 152 0.02 8.29 2.50
C ALA A 152 -1.04 9.32 2.91
N LEU A 153 -2.01 9.60 2.04
CA LEU A 153 -3.13 10.50 2.36
C LEU A 153 -3.92 9.99 3.56
N LEU A 154 -4.27 8.70 3.60
CA LEU A 154 -5.03 8.10 4.70
C LEU A 154 -4.28 8.02 6.04
N SER A 155 -3.03 8.51 6.11
CA SER A 155 -2.16 8.37 7.27
C SER A 155 -1.65 9.73 7.74
N HIS A 156 -1.52 9.88 9.05
CA HIS A 156 -0.89 11.05 9.67
C HIS A 156 0.64 11.01 9.57
N ALA A 157 1.23 9.81 9.42
CA ALA A 157 2.66 9.62 9.21
C ALA A 157 2.92 8.37 8.36
N THR A 158 4.08 8.32 7.70
CA THR A 158 4.56 7.14 6.97
C THR A 158 5.97 6.77 7.44
N VAL A 159 6.18 5.49 7.73
CA VAL A 159 7.48 4.92 8.10
C VAL A 159 7.89 3.87 7.07
N ILE A 160 9.03 4.10 6.42
CA ILE A 160 9.66 3.13 5.53
C ILE A 160 10.64 2.29 6.37
N VAL A 161 10.31 1.02 6.59
CA VAL A 161 11.13 0.13 7.45
C VAL A 161 12.40 -0.33 6.73
N GLU A 162 12.24 -0.72 5.46
CA GLU A 162 13.32 -1.17 4.61
C GLU A 162 12.97 -0.80 3.17
N ALA A 163 13.84 -0.02 2.51
CA ALA A 163 13.64 0.31 1.11
C ALA A 163 14.03 -0.88 0.23
N ALA A 164 13.25 -1.14 -0.82
CA ALA A 164 13.63 -2.13 -1.82
C ALA A 164 14.97 -1.71 -2.45
N ARG A 165 15.90 -2.65 -2.58
CA ARG A 165 17.17 -2.40 -3.29
C ARG A 165 16.82 -2.02 -4.72
N LEU A 166 17.07 -0.77 -5.10
CA LEU A 166 16.94 -0.35 -6.49
C LEU A 166 17.88 -1.24 -7.31
N ARG A 167 17.32 -2.13 -8.14
CA ARG A 167 18.12 -2.71 -9.22
C ARG A 167 18.47 -1.53 -10.11
N ALA A 168 19.70 -1.03 -9.99
CA ALA A 168 20.24 -0.06 -10.93
C ALA A 168 19.88 -0.56 -12.33
N ALA A 169 19.08 0.23 -13.05
CA ALA A 169 18.76 -0.09 -14.42
C ALA A 169 20.10 -0.28 -15.13
N ARG A 170 20.38 -1.52 -15.58
CA ARG A 170 21.44 -1.74 -16.56
C ARG A 170 20.99 -0.96 -17.79
N SER A 171 21.42 0.29 -17.89
CA SER A 171 21.41 1.05 -19.12
C SER A 171 22.27 0.26 -20.09
N ARG A 172 21.64 -0.65 -20.84
CA ARG A 172 22.20 -1.18 -22.06
C ARG A 172 22.24 0.01 -23.01
N ARG A 173 23.36 0.73 -23.01
CA ARG A 173 23.69 1.69 -24.07
C ARG A 173 23.85 0.88 -25.34
N ALA A 174 22.75 0.76 -26.09
CA ALA A 174 22.75 0.18 -27.42
C ALA A 174 23.49 1.14 -28.37
N GLY A 175 24.53 0.63 -29.03
CA GLY A 175 24.90 0.94 -30.40
C GLY A 175 25.30 2.38 -30.76
N ARG A 176 26.60 2.60 -30.95
CA ARG A 176 27.08 3.25 -32.18
C ARG A 176 28.27 2.46 -32.73
N ARG A 177 27.96 1.57 -33.67
CA ARG A 177 28.91 1.12 -34.71
C ARG A 177 28.66 1.98 -35.94
N SER A 178 29.70 2.67 -36.36
CA SER A 178 30.00 3.13 -37.73
C SER A 178 31.53 3.03 -37.77
N GLY A 179 32.20 2.11 -38.48
CA GLY A 179 32.13 1.87 -39.92
C GLY A 179 32.52 3.17 -40.61
N SER A 180 33.63 3.36 -41.30
CA SER A 180 34.70 2.51 -41.84
C SER A 180 35.78 3.49 -42.32
N ASP A 181 37.06 3.14 -42.27
CA ASP A 181 37.93 3.54 -43.38
C ASP A 181 39.05 2.52 -43.58
N ALA A 182 39.26 2.23 -44.85
CA ALA A 182 40.03 1.12 -45.35
C ALA A 182 41.28 1.61 -46.09
N ARG A 183 42.29 0.74 -46.14
CA ARG A 183 43.46 0.72 -47.05
C ARG A 183 44.58 1.70 -46.64
N SER A 184 45.87 1.42 -46.82
CA SER A 184 46.57 0.51 -47.75
C SER A 184 48.03 0.28 -47.31
N SER A 185 48.56 -0.92 -47.59
CA SER A 185 49.95 -1.25 -48.03
C SER A 185 51.17 -0.73 -47.23
N LEU A 186 51.91 -1.66 -46.60
CA LEU A 186 53.11 -2.33 -47.14
C LEU A 186 53.27 -3.70 -46.46
#